data_AF-A0A942ZG48-F1
#
_entry.id   AF-A0A942ZG48-F1
#
_cell.length_a   1.000
_cell.length_b   1.000
_cell.length_c   1.000
_cell.angle_alpha   90.00
_cell.angle_beta   90.00
_cell.angle_gamma   90.00
#
_symmetry.space_group_name_H-M   'P 1'
#
loop_
_entity.id
_entity.type
_entity.pdbx_description
1 polymer ?
#
loop_
_entity_poly.entity_id
_entity_poly.type
_entity_poly.pdbx_seq_one_letter_code
_entity_poly.pdbx_strand_id
1 'polypeptide(L)'
;MIKGIMALFTSGAILNPMVLLGIFLAVYCMIRMDAEQMRELFSDYHLYALAALISFAHVFLFKKVYKDDGVNLDYTAMIFAGLGGIVKFVLACGLTISFIIMLSF
;
A
#
# COMPACT_ATOMS: atom_id res chain seq x y z
N MET A 1 18.77 -12.07 -5.84
CA MET A 1 18.07 -10.88 -6.40
C MET A 1 17.04 -11.21 -7.47
N ILE A 2 17.38 -11.93 -8.56
CA ILE A 2 16.46 -12.17 -9.71
C ILE A 2 15.15 -12.86 -9.29
N LYS A 3 15.19 -13.88 -8.42
CA LYS A 3 13.98 -14.56 -7.90
C LYS A 3 13.06 -13.64 -7.10
N GLY A 4 13.62 -12.66 -6.38
CA GLY A 4 12.85 -11.67 -5.61
C GLY A 4 12.14 -10.67 -6.51
N ILE A 5 12.81 -10.20 -7.56
CA ILE A 5 12.20 -9.32 -8.58
C ILE A 5 11.07 -10.08 -9.30
N MET A 6 11.30 -11.34 -9.70
CA MET A 6 10.25 -12.15 -10.31
C MET A 6 9.06 -12.35 -9.37
N ALA A 7 9.29 -12.58 -8.07
CA ALA A 7 8.22 -12.70 -7.08
C ALA A 7 7.37 -11.41 -6.96
N LEU A 8 7.98 -10.24 -7.14
CA LEU A 8 7.31 -8.95 -7.12
C LEU A 8 6.36 -8.76 -8.32
N PHE A 9 6.74 -9.27 -9.49
CA PHE A 9 5.88 -9.28 -10.68
C PHE A 9 4.79 -10.35 -10.59
N THR A 10 5.12 -11.58 -10.17
CA THR A 10 4.14 -12.68 -10.10
C THR A 10 3.09 -12.49 -9.00
N SER A 11 3.46 -11.86 -7.88
CA SER A 11 2.50 -11.51 -6.82
C SER A 11 1.59 -10.31 -7.18
N GLY A 12 1.90 -9.60 -8.28
CA GLY A 12 1.21 -8.37 -8.64
C GLY A 12 1.45 -7.22 -7.66
N ALA A 13 2.42 -7.33 -6.74
CA ALA A 13 2.71 -6.30 -5.74
C ALA A 13 3.16 -4.99 -6.40
N ILE A 14 3.94 -5.06 -7.48
CA ILE A 14 4.36 -3.89 -8.28
C ILE A 14 3.18 -3.13 -8.89
N LEU A 15 2.07 -3.81 -9.19
CA LEU A 15 0.88 -3.20 -9.78
C LEU A 15 -0.19 -2.85 -8.73
N ASN A 16 0.10 -3.06 -7.45
CA ASN A 16 -0.85 -2.74 -6.40
C ASN A 16 -0.82 -1.23 -6.13
N PRO A 17 -1.92 -0.50 -6.35
CA PRO A 17 -1.93 0.95 -6.22
C PRO A 17 -1.59 1.42 -4.80
N MET A 18 -1.93 0.63 -3.77
CA MET A 18 -1.59 0.97 -2.38
C MET A 18 -0.09 0.85 -2.12
N VAL A 19 0.57 -0.13 -2.74
CA VAL A 19 2.03 -0.30 -2.62
C VAL A 19 2.74 0.83 -3.35
N LEU A 20 2.33 1.14 -4.58
CA LEU A 20 2.88 2.25 -5.36
C LEU A 20 2.69 3.60 -4.67
N LEU A 21 1.51 3.84 -4.10
CA LEU A 21 1.21 5.06 -3.35
C LEU A 21 2.08 5.18 -2.09
N GLY A 22 2.34 4.06 -1.39
CA GLY A 22 3.26 4.04 -0.25
C GLY A 22 4.70 4.33 -0.63
N ILE A 23 5.19 3.72 -1.72
CA ILE A 23 6.53 4.01 -2.27
C ILE A 23 6.64 5.49 -2.65
N PHE A 24 5.67 6.01 -3.39
CA PHE A 24 5.66 7.40 -3.83
C PHE A 24 5.68 8.38 -2.65
N LEU A 25 4.81 8.16 -1.65
CA LEU A 25 4.76 9.01 -0.46
C LEU A 25 6.09 8.95 0.31
N ALA A 26 6.64 7.77 0.54
CA ALA A 26 7.91 7.62 1.23
C ALA A 26 9.07 8.33 0.52
N VAL A 27 9.18 8.18 -0.81
CA VAL A 27 10.18 8.90 -1.62
C VAL A 27 9.98 10.41 -1.50
N TYR A 28 8.74 10.88 -1.62
CA TYR A 28 8.43 12.30 -1.47
C TYR A 28 8.84 12.84 -0.10
N CYS A 29 8.46 12.15 0.98
CA CYS A 29 8.83 12.51 2.34
C CYS A 29 10.35 12.59 2.52
N MET A 30 11.10 11.59 2.05
CA MET A 30 12.56 11.55 2.16
C MET A 30 13.28 12.68 1.40
N ILE A 31 12.68 13.22 0.33
CA ILE A 31 13.27 14.31 -0.47
C ILE A 31 12.90 15.69 0.09
N ARG A 32 11.70 15.83 0.66
CA ARG A 32 11.08 17.14 0.92
C ARG A 32 10.86 17.47 2.39
N MET A 33 10.96 16.50 3.29
CA MET A 33 10.54 16.66 4.67
C MET A 33 11.65 16.29 5.65
N ASP A 34 11.72 17.04 6.73
CA ASP A 34 12.58 16.71 7.87
C ASP A 34 11.93 15.62 8.74
N ALA A 35 12.72 15.01 9.62
CA ALA A 35 12.28 13.90 10.47
C ALA A 35 11.06 14.24 11.35
N GLU A 36 10.97 15.48 11.85
CA GLU A 36 9.82 15.93 12.65
C GLU A 36 8.54 16.00 11.82
N GLN A 37 8.63 16.54 10.60
CA GLN A 37 7.49 16.66 9.70
C GLN A 37 7.00 15.28 9.22
N MET A 38 7.93 14.35 8.96
CA MET A 38 7.57 12.97 8.65
C MET A 38 6.84 12.31 9.83
N ARG A 39 7.34 12.50 11.06
CA ARG A 39 6.70 11.96 12.26
C ARG A 39 5.28 12.51 12.44
N GLU A 40 5.08 13.80 12.22
CA GLU A 40 3.75 14.42 12.28
C GLU A 40 2.81 13.82 11.24
N LEU A 41 3.25 13.73 9.97
CA LEU A 41 2.46 13.17 8.88
C LEU A 41 2.06 11.69 9.13
N PHE A 42 2.98 10.86 9.60
CA PHE A 42 2.70 9.46 9.93
C PHE A 42 1.94 9.27 11.24
N SER A 43 1.81 10.31 12.07
CA SER A 43 0.96 10.29 13.26
C SER A 43 -0.47 10.76 12.96
N ASP A 44 -0.69 11.40 11.81
CA ASP A 44 -2.00 11.90 11.41
C ASP A 44 -2.92 10.76 10.94
N TYR A 45 -4.06 10.60 11.62
CA TYR A 45 -5.07 9.61 11.28
C TYR A 45 -5.73 9.86 9.92
N HIS A 46 -5.76 11.11 9.44
CA HIS A 46 -6.35 11.45 8.13
C HIS A 46 -5.59 10.79 6.98
N LEU A 47 -4.27 10.61 7.11
CA LEU A 47 -3.47 9.90 6.12
C LEU A 47 -3.95 8.44 5.96
N TYR A 48 -4.17 7.76 7.09
CA TYR A 48 -4.63 6.38 7.09
C TYR A 48 -6.09 6.25 6.67
N ALA A 49 -6.94 7.23 7.01
CA ALA A 49 -8.31 7.29 6.52
C ALA A 49 -8.38 7.47 4.99
N LEU A 50 -7.52 8.34 4.43
CA LEU A 50 -7.40 8.50 2.98
C LEU A 50 -6.89 7.22 2.31
N ALA A 51 -5.85 6.58 2.88
CA ALA A 51 -5.36 5.31 2.39
C ALA A 51 -6.43 4.21 2.44
N ALA A 52 -7.24 4.18 3.51
CA ALA A 52 -8.39 3.29 3.60
C ALA A 52 -9.40 3.57 2.48
N LEU A 53 -9.80 4.83 2.28
CA LEU A 53 -10.76 5.20 1.25
C LEU A 53 -10.29 4.78 -0.15
N ILE A 54 -9.02 5.05 -0.49
CA ILE A 54 -8.44 4.64 -1.78
C ILE A 54 -8.40 3.11 -1.91
N SER A 55 -8.02 2.41 -0.86
CA SER A 55 -7.96 0.94 -0.85
C SER A 55 -9.34 0.31 -1.07
N PHE A 56 -10.34 0.78 -0.33
CA PHE A 56 -11.71 0.30 -0.47
C PHE A 56 -12.28 0.67 -1.84
N ALA A 57 -12.06 1.89 -2.33
CA ALA A 57 -12.47 2.29 -3.67
C ALA A 57 -11.85 1.37 -4.74
N HIS A 58 -10.56 1.07 -4.63
CA HIS A 58 -9.89 0.17 -5.55
C HIS A 58 -10.49 -1.25 -5.54
N VAL A 59 -10.74 -1.81 -4.36
CA VAL A 59 -11.31 -3.16 -4.25
C VAL A 59 -12.75 -3.20 -4.77
N PHE A 60 -13.59 -2.24 -4.40
CA PHE A 60 -15.00 -2.27 -4.76
C PHE A 60 -15.27 -1.89 -6.23
N LEU A 61 -14.42 -1.06 -6.83
CA LEU A 61 -14.57 -0.66 -8.24
C LEU A 61 -13.87 -1.62 -9.19
N PHE A 62 -12.63 -2.02 -8.90
CA PHE A 62 -11.75 -2.71 -9.87
C PHE A 62 -11.45 -4.16 -9.50
N LYS A 63 -11.41 -4.51 -8.20
CA LYS A 63 -11.01 -5.85 -7.74
C LYS A 63 -12.13 -6.56 -6.98
N LYS A 64 -13.31 -6.64 -7.60
CA LYS A 64 -14.47 -7.35 -7.06
C LYS A 64 -14.13 -8.83 -6.89
N VAL A 65 -14.49 -9.38 -5.73
CA VAL A 65 -14.33 -10.80 -5.41
C VAL A 65 -15.72 -11.42 -5.40
N TYR A 66 -15.87 -12.54 -6.10
CA TYR A 66 -17.10 -13.32 -6.15
C TYR A 66 -16.96 -14.54 -5.25
N LYS A 67 -18.07 -15.02 -4.71
CA LYS A 67 -18.14 -16.30 -4.00
C LYS A 67 -17.90 -17.46 -4.99
N ASP A 68 -17.75 -18.67 -4.47
CA ASP A 68 -17.52 -19.88 -5.28
C ASP A 68 -18.63 -20.14 -6.33
N ASP A 69 -19.81 -19.54 -6.14
CA ASP A 69 -20.91 -19.57 -7.10
C ASP A 69 -20.71 -18.68 -8.33
N GLY A 70 -19.71 -17.79 -8.33
CA GLY A 70 -19.36 -16.88 -9.42
C GLY A 70 -20.39 -15.79 -9.70
N VAL A 71 -21.50 -15.76 -8.97
CA VAL A 71 -22.65 -14.85 -9.21
C VAL A 71 -22.76 -13.82 -8.09
N ASN A 72 -22.54 -14.24 -6.84
CA ASN A 72 -22.66 -13.36 -5.69
C ASN A 72 -21.32 -12.74 -5.32
N LEU A 73 -21.33 -11.46 -4.96
CA LEU A 73 -20.13 -10.80 -4.44
C LEU A 73 -19.80 -11.31 -3.04
N ASP A 74 -18.51 -11.59 -2.81
CA ASP A 74 -17.99 -11.87 -1.49
C ASP A 74 -17.56 -10.56 -0.81
N TYR A 75 -18.55 -9.91 -0.21
CA TYR A 75 -18.33 -8.68 0.56
C TYR A 75 -17.33 -8.87 1.71
N THR A 76 -17.29 -10.05 2.33
CA THR A 76 -16.36 -10.35 3.42
C THR A 76 -14.93 -10.33 2.91
N ALA A 77 -14.65 -11.07 1.83
CA ALA A 77 -13.33 -11.07 1.21
C ALA A 77 -12.92 -9.69 0.68
N MET A 78 -13.87 -8.92 0.13
CA MET A 78 -13.62 -7.55 -0.32
C MET A 78 -13.26 -6.61 0.83
N ILE A 79 -13.93 -6.69 1.98
CA ILE A 79 -13.59 -5.89 3.16
C ILE A 79 -12.18 -6.24 3.66
N PHE A 80 -11.84 -7.52 3.78
CA PHE A 80 -10.49 -7.95 4.16
C PHE A 80 -9.43 -7.49 3.16
N ALA A 81 -9.73 -7.51 1.86
CA ALA A 81 -8.83 -7.01 0.84
C ALA A 81 -8.62 -5.49 0.96
N GLY A 82 -9.67 -4.73 1.29
CA GLY A 82 -9.60 -3.29 1.55
C GLY A 82 -8.73 -2.97 2.77
N LEU A 83 -8.95 -3.65 3.89
CA LEU A 83 -8.11 -3.51 5.09
C LEU A 83 -6.65 -3.92 4.82
N GLY A 84 -6.44 -5.01 4.09
CA GLY A 84 -5.12 -5.47 3.69
C GLY A 84 -4.37 -4.46 2.82
N GLY A 85 -5.07 -3.62 2.05
CA GLY A 85 -4.45 -2.53 1.30
C GLY A 85 -3.86 -1.43 2.18
N ILE A 86 -4.46 -1.14 3.34
CA ILE A 86 -3.90 -0.19 4.32
C ILE A 86 -2.58 -0.75 4.87
N VAL A 87 -2.57 -2.03 5.26
CA VAL A 87 -1.36 -2.69 5.76
C VAL A 87 -0.25 -2.67 4.71
N LYS A 88 -0.58 -2.96 3.45
CA LYS A 88 0.37 -2.88 2.32
C LYS A 88 0.94 -1.48 2.14
N PHE A 89 0.12 -0.45 2.27
CA PHE A 89 0.56 0.95 2.18
C PHE A 89 1.56 1.29 3.28
N VAL A 90 1.25 0.97 4.55
CA VAL A 90 2.15 1.24 5.68
C VAL A 90 3.48 0.49 5.54
N LEU A 91 3.41 -0.79 5.18
CA LEU A 91 4.61 -1.60 4.93
C LEU A 91 5.44 -1.04 3.77
N ALA A 92 4.80 -0.62 2.68
CA ALA A 92 5.49 -0.01 1.55
C ALA A 92 6.19 1.30 1.94
N CYS A 93 5.54 2.15 2.72
CA CYS A 93 6.16 3.37 3.26
C CYS A 93 7.40 3.04 4.09
N GLY A 94 7.25 2.19 5.10
CA GLY A 94 8.33 1.83 6.03
C GLY A 94 9.52 1.18 5.32
N LEU A 95 9.26 0.17 4.47
CA LEU A 95 10.32 -0.52 3.73
C LEU A 95 11.06 0.41 2.76
N THR A 96 10.35 1.34 2.12
CA THR A 96 10.98 2.30 1.21
C THR A 96 11.86 3.29 1.96
N ILE A 97 11.40 3.82 3.09
CA ILE A 97 12.20 4.70 3.96
C ILE A 97 13.45 3.95 4.45
N SER A 98 13.29 2.74 4.99
CA SER A 98 14.42 1.92 5.44
C SER A 98 15.42 1.64 4.33
N PHE A 99 14.95 1.35 3.12
CA PHE A 99 15.81 1.12 1.96
C PHE A 99 16.59 2.37 1.54
N ILE A 100 15.96 3.54 1.51
CA ILE A 100 16.63 4.81 1.18
C ILE A 100 17.68 5.15 2.24
N ILE A 101 17.35 4.97 3.52
CA ILE A 101 18.30 5.18 4.62
C ILE A 101 19.49 4.24 4.47
N MET A 102 19.26 2.95 4.20
CA MET A 102 20.33 1.98 3.96
C MET A 102 21.24 2.36 2.79
N LEU A 103 20.70 2.93 1.72
CA LEU A 103 21.51 3.39 0.57
C LEU A 103 22.31 4.67 0.84
N SER A 104 21.95 5.42 1.88
CA SER A 104 22.62 6.67 2.25
C SER A 104 23.85 6.44 3.15
N PHE A 105 24.13 5.19 3.54
CA PHE A 105 25.32 4.76 4.29
C PHE A 105 26.34 4.10 3.37
#